data_AF-A0A1D6I5P4-F1
#
_entry.id   AF-A0A1D6I5P4-F1
#
_cell.length_a   1.000
_cell.length_b   1.000
_cell.length_c   1.000
_cell.angle_alpha   90.00
_cell.angle_beta   90.00
_cell.angle_gamma   90.00
#
_symmetry.space_group_name_H-M   'P 1'
#
loop_
_entity.id
_entity.type
_entity.pdbx_description
1 polymer ?
#
loop_
_entity_poly.entity_id
_entity_poly.type
_entity_poly.pdbx_seq_one_letter_code
_entity_poly.pdbx_strand_id
1 'polypeptide(L)'
;MNQAAAPAPAGGNHSPAFSFSIWPPTQRTRDAVVRCLVETLAGDTVLCKRYDAVPVADAEPAARAIETEAFDTVAAAGGVAASVEEGNEALQSYSKEVSHRLLDFVKSRSADAKADPPSVEALAPDAPEAQSAALAPANQSFRT
;
A
#
# COMPACT_ATOMS: atom_id res chain seq x y z
N MET A 1 31.94 65.51 -16.09
CA MET A 1 31.28 65.73 -14.78
C MET A 1 30.03 64.89 -14.73
N ASN A 2 29.95 64.01 -13.74
CA ASN A 2 29.06 62.84 -13.66
C ASN A 2 27.58 63.21 -13.44
N GLN A 3 26.68 62.54 -14.16
CA GLN A 3 25.23 62.68 -14.00
C GLN A 3 24.77 61.74 -12.88
N ALA A 4 24.11 62.29 -11.86
CA ALA A 4 23.63 61.58 -10.68
C ALA A 4 22.28 60.90 -10.98
N ALA A 5 22.25 59.56 -10.93
CA ALA A 5 21.01 58.79 -10.94
C ALA A 5 20.46 58.69 -9.51
N ALA A 6 19.20 59.09 -9.32
CA ALA A 6 18.45 58.93 -8.09
C ALA A 6 18.14 57.44 -7.83
N PRO A 7 18.19 56.95 -6.58
CA PRO A 7 17.68 55.61 -6.27
C PRO A 7 16.15 55.65 -6.14
N ALA A 8 15.46 54.89 -7.00
CA ALA A 8 14.07 54.53 -6.78
C ALA A 8 13.98 53.61 -5.55
N PRO A 9 13.04 53.81 -4.61
CA PRO A 9 12.75 52.80 -3.60
C PRO A 9 12.03 51.65 -4.30
N ALA A 10 12.76 50.55 -4.54
CA ALA A 10 12.16 49.28 -4.87
C ALA A 10 11.25 48.89 -3.70
N GLY A 11 9.93 48.96 -3.94
CA GLY A 11 8.92 48.53 -2.98
C GLY A 11 9.14 47.07 -2.63
N GLY A 12 9.74 46.84 -1.46
CA GLY A 12 9.78 45.53 -0.83
C GLY A 12 8.38 45.17 -0.38
N ASN A 13 7.58 44.61 -1.29
CA ASN A 13 6.41 43.82 -0.92
C ASN A 13 6.92 42.52 -0.28
N HIS A 14 7.43 42.63 0.95
CA HIS A 14 7.56 41.48 1.84
C HIS A 14 6.15 41.11 2.27
N SER A 15 5.45 40.37 1.40
CA SER A 15 4.35 39.52 1.85
C SER A 15 4.87 38.72 3.04
N PRO A 16 4.14 38.65 4.17
CA PRO A 16 4.61 37.88 5.32
C PRO A 16 4.96 36.49 4.82
N ALA A 17 6.22 36.09 5.01
CA ALA A 17 6.66 34.74 4.70
C ALA A 17 5.81 33.81 5.58
N PHE A 18 4.75 33.26 5.01
CA PHE A 18 4.00 32.20 5.65
C PHE A 18 4.96 31.03 5.78
N SER A 19 5.49 30.83 6.98
CA SER A 19 6.23 29.61 7.33
C SER A 19 5.23 28.45 7.29
N PHE A 20 5.00 27.91 6.10
CA PHE A 20 4.29 26.66 5.93
C PHE A 20 5.27 25.55 6.29
N SER A 21 5.19 25.04 7.52
CA SER A 21 5.80 23.75 7.80
C SER A 21 4.95 22.67 7.11
N ILE A 22 5.53 22.04 6.09
CA ILE A 22 4.88 21.03 5.24
C ILE A 22 4.76 19.69 5.99
N TRP A 23 5.55 19.50 7.03
CA TRP A 23 5.63 18.31 7.87
C TRP A 23 5.49 18.69 9.35
N PRO A 24 4.70 17.97 10.18
CA PRO A 24 3.99 16.73 9.86
C PRO A 24 2.68 16.94 9.09
N PRO A 25 2.26 15.98 8.23
CA PRO A 25 0.96 15.99 7.59
C PRO A 25 -0.17 15.96 8.63
N THR A 26 -1.28 16.63 8.34
CA THR A 26 -2.46 16.61 9.20
C THR A 26 -3.06 15.21 9.29
N GLN A 27 -3.76 14.90 10.39
CA GLN A 27 -4.45 13.61 10.55
C GLN A 27 -5.38 13.29 9.38
N ARG A 28 -6.10 14.29 8.84
CA ARG A 28 -6.95 14.09 7.66
C ARG A 28 -6.17 13.60 6.44
N THR A 29 -4.95 14.14 6.23
CA THR A 29 -4.07 13.71 5.15
C THR A 29 -3.58 12.28 5.39
N ARG A 30 -3.19 11.96 6.62
CA ARG A 30 -2.80 10.61 7.04
C ARG A 30 -3.92 9.59 6.80
N ASP A 31 -5.14 9.90 7.22
CA ASP A 31 -6.32 9.05 6.99
C ASP A 31 -6.62 8.86 5.49
N ALA A 32 -6.34 9.86 4.65
CA ALA A 32 -6.46 9.73 3.20
C ALA A 32 -5.42 8.77 2.61
N VAL A 33 -4.19 8.76 3.14
CA VAL A 33 -3.15 7.79 2.77
C VAL A 33 -3.58 6.39 3.18
N VAL A 34 -4.09 6.20 4.41
CA VAL A 34 -4.62 4.91 4.86
C VAL A 34 -5.69 4.38 3.91
N ARG A 35 -6.69 5.21 3.54
CA ARG A 35 -7.75 4.78 2.60
C ARG A 35 -7.19 4.37 1.23
N CYS A 36 -6.23 5.13 0.70
CA CYS A 36 -5.55 4.79 -0.56
C CYS A 36 -4.80 3.45 -0.45
N LEU A 37 -4.15 3.18 0.68
CA LEU A 37 -3.49 1.89 0.95
C LEU A 37 -4.49 0.74 1.03
N VAL A 38 -5.65 0.93 1.68
CA VAL A 38 -6.72 -0.07 1.74
C VAL A 38 -7.24 -0.40 0.34
N GLU A 39 -7.52 0.62 -0.48
CA GLU A 39 -7.92 0.43 -1.88
C GLU A 39 -6.85 -0.31 -2.68
N THR A 40 -5.58 -0.09 -2.37
CA THR A 40 -4.46 -0.77 -3.02
C THR A 40 -4.35 -2.24 -2.62
N LEU A 41 -4.56 -2.55 -1.34
CA LEU A 41 -4.43 -3.88 -0.74
C LEU A 41 -5.64 -4.79 -0.98
N ALA A 42 -6.85 -4.22 -1.05
CA ALA A 42 -8.10 -4.97 -1.19
C ALA A 42 -8.80 -4.77 -2.54
N GLY A 43 -8.35 -3.83 -3.37
CA GLY A 43 -8.91 -3.58 -4.69
C GLY A 43 -8.34 -4.50 -5.78
N ASP A 44 -8.80 -4.30 -7.03
CA ASP A 44 -8.29 -5.05 -8.19
C ASP A 44 -7.00 -4.41 -8.77
N THR A 45 -5.98 -4.24 -7.93
CA THR A 45 -4.70 -3.64 -8.35
C THR A 45 -3.71 -4.68 -8.88
N VAL A 46 -2.68 -4.22 -9.60
CA VAL A 46 -1.58 -5.09 -10.06
C VAL A 46 -0.88 -5.78 -8.88
N LEU A 47 -0.83 -5.14 -7.70
CA LEU A 47 -0.24 -5.74 -6.50
C LEU A 47 -1.05 -6.95 -6.04
N CYS A 48 -2.37 -6.84 -5.98
CA CYS A 48 -3.26 -7.95 -5.62
C CYS A 48 -3.14 -9.14 -6.59
N LYS A 49 -2.92 -8.87 -7.89
CA LYS A 49 -2.71 -9.91 -8.90
C LYS A 49 -1.36 -10.64 -8.77
N ARG A 50 -0.36 -10.02 -8.12
CA ARG A 50 1.00 -10.55 -8.00
C ARG A 50 1.27 -11.23 -6.66
N TYR A 51 0.63 -10.75 -5.60
CA TYR A 51 0.92 -11.11 -4.22
C TYR A 51 -0.30 -11.68 -3.47
N ASP A 52 -1.38 -11.96 -4.21
CA ASP A 52 -2.71 -12.29 -3.71
C ASP A 52 -3.37 -11.13 -2.95
N ALA A 53 -4.67 -10.96 -3.17
CA ALA A 53 -5.43 -9.87 -2.54
C ALA A 53 -5.51 -10.05 -1.02
N VAL A 54 -5.42 -8.93 -0.30
CA VAL A 54 -5.61 -8.92 1.16
C VAL A 54 -7.13 -8.90 1.45
N PRO A 55 -7.65 -9.79 2.30
CA PRO A 55 -9.02 -9.73 2.78
C PRO A 55 -9.32 -8.35 3.33
N VAL A 56 -10.49 -7.81 3.01
CA VAL A 56 -10.91 -6.47 3.44
C VAL A 56 -10.81 -6.30 4.97
N ALA A 57 -11.06 -7.37 5.73
CA ALA A 57 -10.94 -7.40 7.18
C ALA A 57 -9.52 -7.11 7.68
N ASP A 58 -8.49 -7.51 6.93
CA ASP A 58 -7.08 -7.35 7.28
C ASP A 58 -6.45 -6.12 6.61
N ALA A 59 -7.04 -5.63 5.51
CA ALA A 59 -6.49 -4.54 4.72
C ALA A 59 -6.46 -3.22 5.49
N GLU A 60 -7.52 -2.91 6.23
CA GLU A 60 -7.62 -1.70 7.04
C GLU A 60 -6.62 -1.66 8.20
N PRO A 61 -6.53 -2.68 9.07
CA PRO A 61 -5.52 -2.70 10.13
C PRO A 61 -4.09 -2.73 9.58
N ALA A 62 -3.83 -3.45 8.49
CA ALA A 62 -2.51 -3.46 7.85
C ALA A 62 -2.13 -2.09 7.29
N ALA A 63 -3.05 -1.42 6.58
CA ALA A 63 -2.83 -0.07 6.04
C ALA A 63 -2.54 0.95 7.15
N ARG A 64 -3.27 0.90 8.27
CA ARG A 64 -3.00 1.76 9.44
C ARG A 64 -1.63 1.49 10.05
N ALA A 65 -1.24 0.22 10.18
CA ALA A 65 0.07 -0.14 10.73
C ALA A 65 1.20 0.40 9.82
N ILE A 66 1.12 0.15 8.51
CA ILE A 66 2.08 0.64 7.51
C ILE A 66 2.24 2.16 7.58
N GLU A 67 1.12 2.89 7.60
CA GLU A 67 1.13 4.35 7.65
C GLU A 67 1.71 4.87 8.97
N THR A 68 1.30 4.29 10.10
CA THR A 68 1.73 4.72 11.43
C THR A 68 3.22 4.51 11.60
N GLU A 69 3.74 3.34 11.24
CA GLU A 69 5.17 3.05 11.34
C GLU A 69 6.02 3.92 10.41
N ALA A 70 5.54 4.21 9.20
CA ALA A 70 6.22 5.11 8.29
C ALA A 70 6.26 6.55 8.84
N PHE A 71 5.13 7.02 9.37
CA PHE A 71 5.06 8.32 10.04
C PHE A 71 6.01 8.39 11.23
N ASP A 72 5.98 7.40 12.13
CA ASP A 72 6.81 7.36 13.34
C ASP A 72 8.30 7.28 12.99
N THR A 73 8.67 6.54 11.94
CA THR A 73 10.07 6.45 11.48
C THR A 73 10.60 7.81 11.04
N VAL A 74 9.82 8.56 10.25
CA VAL A 74 10.23 9.90 9.78
C VAL A 74 10.14 10.94 10.90
N ALA A 75 9.10 10.87 11.73
CA ALA A 75 8.94 11.75 12.88
C ALA A 75 10.05 11.57 13.92
N ALA A 76 10.54 10.35 14.12
CA ALA A 76 11.69 10.09 14.99
C ALA A 76 13.01 10.60 14.42
N ALA A 77 13.15 10.66 13.10
CA ALA A 77 14.37 11.10 12.43
C ALA A 77 14.55 12.64 12.42
N GLY A 78 13.44 13.40 12.37
CA GLY A 78 13.50 14.86 12.18
C GLY A 78 12.45 15.69 12.93
N GLY A 79 11.56 15.07 13.72
CA GLY A 79 10.53 15.79 14.48
C GLY A 79 9.62 16.65 13.60
N VAL A 80 9.39 17.91 14.02
CA VAL A 80 8.68 18.93 13.24
C VAL A 80 9.69 19.68 12.41
N ALA A 81 9.46 19.76 11.09
CA ALA A 81 10.38 20.44 10.19
C ALA A 81 10.44 21.95 10.51
N ALA A 82 11.66 22.47 10.64
CA ALA A 82 11.92 23.88 10.90
C ALA A 82 11.91 24.71 9.60
N SER A 83 12.04 24.07 8.45
CA SER A 83 12.03 24.71 7.13
C SER A 83 11.19 23.95 6.11
N VAL A 84 10.85 24.64 5.01
CA VAL A 84 10.13 24.05 3.86
C VAL A 84 10.93 22.93 3.21
N GLU A 85 12.26 23.09 3.10
CA GLU A 85 13.17 22.09 2.50
C GLU A 85 13.17 20.80 3.34
N GLU A 86 13.36 20.94 4.65
CA GLU A 86 13.30 19.81 5.60
C GLU A 86 11.92 19.15 5.60
N GLY A 87 10.84 19.93 5.49
CA GLY A 87 9.49 19.41 5.37
C GLY A 87 9.25 18.65 4.05
N ASN A 88 9.88 19.07 2.96
CA ASN A 88 9.82 18.37 1.68
C ASN A 88 10.61 17.05 1.72
N GLU A 89 11.82 17.08 2.27
CA GLU A 89 12.65 15.89 2.46
C GLU A 89 11.96 14.86 3.37
N ALA A 90 11.33 15.32 4.45
CA ALA A 90 10.53 14.47 5.33
C ALA A 90 9.34 13.83 4.60
N LEU A 91 8.59 14.59 3.79
CA LEU A 91 7.49 14.04 2.99
C LEU A 91 7.96 13.02 1.93
N GLN A 92 9.10 13.29 1.28
CA GLN A 92 9.68 12.35 0.32
C GLN A 92 10.09 11.05 1.02
N SER A 93 10.74 11.16 2.17
CA SER A 93 11.11 10.02 3.01
C SER A 93 9.89 9.23 3.45
N TYR A 94 8.84 9.92 3.92
CA TYR A 94 7.57 9.30 4.31
C TYR A 94 6.92 8.53 3.15
N SER A 95 6.85 9.13 1.95
CA SER A 95 6.28 8.48 0.77
C SER A 95 7.05 7.22 0.37
N LYS A 96 8.38 7.26 0.50
CA LYS A 96 9.26 6.11 0.25
C LYS A 96 9.05 5.02 1.30
N GLU A 97 8.97 5.39 2.57
CA GLU A 97 8.78 4.44 3.68
C GLU A 97 7.42 3.74 3.63
N VAL A 98 6.35 4.47 3.31
CA VAL A 98 5.01 3.89 3.09
C VAL A 98 5.06 2.87 1.95
N SER A 99 5.67 3.24 0.81
CA SER A 99 5.75 2.35 -0.35
C SER A 99 6.59 1.11 -0.08
N HIS A 100 7.72 1.26 0.63
CA HIS A 100 8.60 0.17 1.01
C HIS A 100 7.89 -0.83 1.93
N ARG A 101 7.27 -0.35 3.00
CA ARG A 101 6.50 -1.18 3.94
C ARG A 101 5.32 -1.88 3.29
N LEU A 102 4.60 -1.19 2.40
CA LEU A 102 3.52 -1.81 1.63
C LEU A 102 4.02 -3.02 0.83
N LEU A 103 5.13 -2.84 0.11
CA LEU A 103 5.72 -3.91 -0.70
C LEU A 103 6.26 -5.07 0.16
N ASP A 104 6.88 -4.76 1.29
CA ASP A 104 7.41 -5.77 2.20
C ASP A 104 6.31 -6.58 2.88
N PHE A 105 5.21 -5.92 3.25
CA PHE A 105 4.03 -6.55 3.81
C PHE A 105 3.43 -7.56 2.83
N VAL A 106 3.15 -7.15 1.59
CA VAL A 106 2.54 -8.05 0.59
C VAL A 106 3.47 -9.20 0.22
N LYS A 107 4.78 -8.98 0.10
CA LYS A 107 5.76 -10.05 -0.16
C LYS A 107 5.81 -11.07 0.97
N SER A 108 5.88 -10.61 2.22
CA SER A 108 5.93 -11.48 3.41
C SER A 108 4.68 -12.33 3.50
N ARG A 109 3.51 -11.72 3.30
CA ARG A 109 2.22 -12.40 3.26
C ARG A 109 2.15 -13.49 2.19
N SER A 110 2.55 -13.20 0.94
CA SER A 110 2.52 -14.21 -0.12
C SER A 110 3.50 -15.36 0.11
N ALA A 111 4.59 -15.11 0.82
CA ALA A 111 5.53 -16.16 1.21
C ALA A 111 4.92 -17.07 2.28
N ASP A 112 4.23 -16.50 3.27
CA ASP A 112 3.54 -17.23 4.34
C ASP A 112 2.39 -18.10 3.78
N ALA A 113 1.58 -17.54 2.88
CA ALA A 113 0.51 -18.28 2.19
C ALA A 113 1.01 -19.46 1.34
N LYS A 114 2.28 -19.46 0.90
CA LYS A 114 2.90 -20.58 0.19
C LYS A 114 3.55 -21.61 1.11
N ALA A 115 3.84 -21.23 2.36
CA ALA A 115 4.48 -22.09 3.34
C ALA A 115 3.48 -22.99 4.08
N ASP A 116 2.19 -22.64 4.07
CA ASP A 116 1.11 -23.48 4.61
C ASP A 116 0.67 -24.50 3.53
N PRO A 117 1.06 -25.79 3.61
CA PRO A 117 0.42 -26.80 2.77
C PRO A 117 -1.05 -26.91 3.22
N PRO A 118 -2.02 -27.02 2.29
CA PRO A 118 -3.37 -27.39 2.70
C PRO A 118 -3.26 -28.73 3.41
N SER A 119 -3.55 -28.73 4.71
CA SER A 119 -3.72 -29.94 5.49
C SER A 119 -4.96 -30.65 4.92
N VAL A 120 -4.73 -31.45 3.88
CA VAL A 120 -5.67 -32.46 3.42
C VAL A 120 -5.76 -33.47 4.54
N GLU A 121 -6.72 -33.29 5.42
CA GLU A 121 -7.14 -34.33 6.35
C GLU A 121 -7.84 -35.42 5.54
N ALA A 122 -7.01 -36.25 4.90
CA ALA A 122 -7.38 -37.53 4.33
C ALA A 122 -7.51 -38.53 5.49
N LEU A 123 -8.73 -38.71 6.00
CA LEU A 123 -9.07 -39.93 6.72
C LEU A 123 -9.63 -40.96 5.71
N ALA A 124 -8.69 -41.57 5.00
CA ALA A 124 -8.45 -43.01 4.80
C ALA A 124 -9.60 -44.05 4.62
N PRO A 125 -9.26 -45.22 4.04
CA PRO A 125 -10.12 -46.06 3.20
C PRO A 125 -10.72 -47.27 3.93
N ASP A 126 -11.75 -47.89 3.36
CA ASP A 126 -11.98 -49.34 3.47
C ASP A 126 -12.82 -49.84 2.27
N ALA A 127 -12.32 -50.89 1.60
CA ALA A 127 -13.02 -51.72 0.62
C ALA A 127 -13.00 -53.15 1.19
N PRO A 128 -13.97 -54.05 0.91
CA PRO A 128 -14.06 -54.66 -0.43
C PRO A 128 -15.45 -55.16 -0.91
N GLU A 129 -15.49 -55.46 -2.22
CA GLU A 129 -16.28 -56.48 -2.96
C GLU A 129 -17.82 -56.53 -2.92
N ALA A 130 -18.46 -56.42 -4.10
CA ALA A 130 -18.93 -57.59 -4.87
C ALA A 130 -19.77 -57.20 -6.12
N GLN A 131 -19.23 -57.54 -7.29
CA GLN A 131 -19.87 -58.02 -8.54
C GLN A 131 -21.37 -57.74 -8.80
N SER A 132 -21.67 -57.13 -9.95
CA SER A 132 -22.24 -57.84 -11.13
C SER A 132 -23.16 -56.97 -11.98
N ALA A 133 -23.03 -57.15 -13.31
CA ALA A 133 -23.93 -56.76 -14.39
C ALA A 133 -23.99 -55.26 -14.78
N ALA A 134 -24.03 -54.85 -16.04
CA ALA A 134 -23.86 -55.48 -17.34
C ALA A 134 -23.92 -54.35 -18.40
N LEU A 135 -23.10 -54.48 -19.44
CA LEU A 135 -23.37 -54.06 -20.83
C LEU A 135 -23.67 -52.57 -21.15
N ALA A 136 -22.65 -51.93 -21.75
CA ALA A 136 -22.78 -50.86 -22.75
C ALA A 136 -23.48 -51.41 -24.04
N PRO A 137 -23.96 -50.60 -25.03
CA PRO A 137 -23.22 -49.44 -25.56
C PRO A 137 -24.02 -48.21 -26.08
N ALA A 138 -23.25 -47.12 -26.23
CA ALA A 138 -23.21 -46.10 -27.29
C ALA A 138 -24.49 -45.70 -28.05
N ASN A 139 -24.78 -44.39 -28.06
CA ASN A 139 -25.21 -43.74 -29.30
C ASN A 139 -24.78 -42.27 -29.39
N GLN A 140 -24.01 -41.95 -30.44
CA GLN A 140 -23.65 -40.60 -30.85
C GLN A 140 -24.85 -39.95 -31.55
N SER A 141 -25.34 -38.80 -31.07
CA SER A 141 -26.31 -38.00 -31.82
C SER A 141 -25.60 -36.99 -32.72
N PHE A 142 -25.75 -37.23 -34.02
CA PHE A 142 -25.36 -36.35 -35.11
C PHE A 142 -26.11 -35.02 -35.07
N ARG A 143 -25.38 -33.93 -35.31
CA ARG A 143 -25.94 -32.63 -35.72
C ARG A 143 -26.44 -32.75 -37.17
N THR A 144 -27.59 -32.15 -37.44
CA THR A 144 -27.99 -31.70 -38.78
C THR A 144 -28.32 -30.22 -38.68
#